data_AF-A0A8S1PBB9-F1
#
_entry.id   AF-A0A8S1PBB9-F1
#
_cell.length_a   1.000
_cell.length_b   1.000
_cell.length_c   1.000
_cell.angle_alpha   90.00
_cell.angle_beta   90.00
_cell.angle_gamma   90.00
#
_symmetry.space_group_name_H-M   'P 1'
#
loop_
_entity.id
_entity.type
_entity.pdbx_description
1 polymer ?
#
loop_
_entity_poly.entity_id
_entity_poly.type
_entity_poly.pdbx_seq_one_letter_code
_entity_poly.pdbx_strand_id
1 'polypeptide(L)'
;MDPQQHKIVDILFEEIDSTQTHATKEYQNLYKGQITVLRALHQTAGRGQFDRKWECQSKRNILTTIIFPYFTNLQYLKNITPVIGYTIVKLYKELYNLDAELKWVNDIELNSKKSGGILTESEQIGDELVLYVGIGLNVNWCIQGATCLEENTGKEVDQEELFQKLRERVIKTLYQLNEHGFEMFREGINQILYRKGQLCDFVDSKTLEIVYSGIVEELNKNGDLIIRGQDGLSRVVDPNVRMKYDIHISYQRKIIIFQNLYQNENFKKLFKLLLISQYIQMVYKLLKISINKLWEMSFSNRFSSIDTS
;
A
#
# COMPACT_ATOMS: atom_id res chain seq x y z
N MET A 1 6.25 4.20 29.21
CA MET A 1 6.04 2.77 29.62
C MET A 1 7.34 2.03 29.38
N ASP A 2 7.88 1.36 30.40
CA ASP A 2 9.17 0.68 30.28
C ASP A 2 9.05 -0.63 29.46
N PRO A 3 9.74 -0.77 28.31
CA PRO A 3 9.75 -2.01 27.52
C PRO A 3 10.24 -3.22 28.31
N GLN A 4 11.03 -3.04 29.38
CA GLN A 4 11.60 -4.13 30.17
C GLN A 4 10.59 -4.84 31.08
N GLN A 5 9.38 -4.28 31.27
CA GLN A 5 8.39 -4.83 32.19
C GLN A 5 7.42 -5.82 31.55
N HIS A 6 7.32 -5.86 30.22
CA HIS A 6 6.36 -6.72 29.54
C HIS A 6 7.02 -7.96 28.94
N LYS A 7 6.45 -9.12 29.24
CA LYS A 7 6.86 -10.39 28.63
C LYS A 7 6.56 -10.34 27.13
N ILE A 8 7.58 -10.56 26.32
CA ILE A 8 7.43 -10.74 24.87
C ILE A 8 7.39 -12.23 24.56
N VAL A 9 6.42 -12.65 23.77
CA VAL A 9 6.26 -14.03 23.30
C VAL A 9 6.59 -14.09 21.83
N ASP A 10 7.53 -14.95 21.45
CA ASP A 10 7.93 -15.20 20.07
C ASP A 10 7.37 -16.55 19.60
N ILE A 11 6.69 -16.55 18.46
CA ILE A 11 6.09 -17.75 17.87
C ILE A 11 6.53 -17.85 16.41
N LEU A 12 7.10 -19.00 16.05
CA LEU A 12 7.50 -19.31 14.68
C LEU A 12 6.58 -20.39 14.09
N PHE A 13 6.05 -20.13 12.90
CA PHE A 13 5.34 -21.10 12.08
C PHE A 13 6.20 -21.50 10.89
N GLU A 14 6.28 -22.81 10.61
CA GLU A 14 6.87 -23.29 9.34
C GLU A 14 6.02 -22.80 8.15
N GLU A 15 4.71 -22.89 8.27
CA GLU A 15 3.75 -22.41 7.28
C GLU A 15 2.45 -22.00 7.96
N ILE A 16 1.83 -20.92 7.46
CA ILE A 16 0.51 -20.44 7.91
C ILE A 16 -0.21 -19.78 6.72
N ASP A 17 -1.49 -19.47 6.85
CA ASP A 17 -2.20 -18.65 5.85
C ASP A 17 -1.66 -17.20 5.86
N SER A 18 -1.72 -16.53 7.02
CA SER A 18 -1.25 -15.17 7.23
C SER A 18 -1.02 -14.91 8.72
N THR A 19 0.17 -14.45 9.10
CA THR A 19 0.48 -14.02 10.47
C THR A 19 -0.47 -12.92 10.93
N GLN A 20 -0.89 -12.04 10.02
CA GLN A 20 -1.85 -10.97 10.31
C GLN A 20 -3.23 -11.52 10.65
N THR A 21 -3.71 -12.48 9.86
CA THR A 21 -5.03 -13.10 10.06
C THR A 21 -5.05 -13.92 11.35
N HIS A 22 -3.98 -14.67 11.61
CA HIS A 22 -3.84 -15.44 12.85
C HIS A 22 -3.78 -14.52 14.07
N ALA A 23 -3.02 -13.43 13.99
CA ALA A 23 -2.87 -12.46 15.07
C ALA A 23 -4.22 -11.86 15.50
N THR A 24 -4.99 -11.37 14.53
CA THR A 24 -6.29 -10.74 14.81
C THR A 24 -7.32 -11.74 15.30
N LYS A 25 -7.36 -12.94 14.72
CA LYS A 25 -8.34 -13.98 15.09
C LYS A 25 -8.11 -14.56 16.48
N GLU A 26 -6.85 -14.83 16.83
CA GLU A 26 -6.53 -15.61 18.03
C GLU A 26 -6.09 -14.75 19.23
N TYR A 27 -6.06 -13.42 19.10
CA TYR A 27 -5.61 -12.53 20.18
C TYR A 27 -6.32 -12.79 21.52
N GLN A 28 -7.65 -12.76 21.54
CA GLN A 28 -8.41 -12.93 22.78
C GLN A 28 -8.21 -14.30 23.43
N ASN A 29 -7.96 -15.34 22.62
CA ASN A 29 -7.84 -16.72 23.09
C ASN A 29 -6.43 -17.06 23.57
N LEU A 30 -5.39 -16.58 22.85
CA LEU A 30 -4.01 -17.05 23.01
C LEU A 30 -3.06 -15.97 23.52
N TYR A 31 -3.29 -14.70 23.21
CA TYR A 31 -2.27 -13.64 23.31
C TYR A 31 -2.71 -12.43 24.14
N LYS A 32 -3.88 -12.49 24.77
CA LYS A 32 -4.48 -11.37 25.47
C LYS A 32 -3.51 -10.77 26.50
N GLY A 33 -3.33 -9.44 26.42
CA GLY A 33 -2.50 -8.68 27.35
C GLY A 33 -1.01 -8.95 27.23
N GLN A 34 -0.53 -9.57 26.14
CA GLN A 34 0.89 -9.86 25.90
C GLN A 34 1.36 -9.23 24.59
N ILE A 35 2.60 -8.70 24.58
CA ILE A 35 3.28 -8.43 23.31
C ILE A 35 3.67 -9.77 22.70
N THR A 36 3.17 -10.03 21.50
CA THR A 36 3.42 -11.29 20.80
C THR A 36 3.95 -11.01 19.41
N VAL A 37 5.02 -11.71 19.03
CA VAL A 37 5.65 -11.60 17.73
C VAL A 37 5.44 -12.92 17.02
N LEU A 38 4.54 -12.90 16.04
CA LEU A 38 4.29 -14.04 15.17
C LEU A 38 5.21 -13.94 13.96
N ARG A 39 5.97 -14.98 13.64
CA ARG A 39 6.79 -15.07 12.43
C ARG A 39 6.41 -16.33 11.67
N ALA A 40 6.40 -16.25 10.35
CA ALA A 40 6.22 -17.41 9.48
C ALA A 40 7.40 -17.57 8.52
N LEU A 41 7.82 -18.81 8.27
CA LEU A 41 8.76 -19.11 7.21
C LEU A 41 8.09 -19.11 5.83
N HIS A 42 6.77 -19.33 5.77
CA HIS A 42 5.97 -19.22 4.55
C HIS A 42 4.53 -18.81 4.87
N GLN A 43 3.93 -17.99 4.00
CA GLN A 43 2.51 -17.64 4.06
C GLN A 43 1.81 -18.03 2.76
N THR A 44 0.77 -18.85 2.85
CA THR A 44 -0.01 -19.29 1.68
C THR A 44 -1.04 -18.26 1.20
N ALA A 45 -1.44 -17.35 2.10
CA ALA A 45 -2.43 -16.30 1.85
C ALA A 45 -2.04 -14.96 2.50
N GLY A 46 -0.75 -14.59 2.38
CA GLY A 46 -0.24 -13.34 2.93
C GLY A 46 -1.05 -12.12 2.48
N ARG A 47 -1.31 -11.19 3.40
CA ARG A 47 -2.16 -10.00 3.16
C ARG A 47 -1.33 -8.72 3.00
N GLY A 48 -1.72 -7.91 2.03
CA GLY A 48 -1.36 -6.50 1.91
C GLY A 48 -2.60 -5.61 1.96
N GLN A 49 -2.41 -4.30 1.82
CA GLN A 49 -3.53 -3.35 1.76
C GLN A 49 -4.42 -3.54 0.52
N PHE A 50 -5.71 -3.21 0.67
CA PHE A 50 -6.73 -3.31 -0.39
C PHE A 50 -6.85 -4.73 -0.98
N ASP A 51 -6.86 -5.74 -0.11
CA ASP A 51 -7.00 -7.16 -0.44
C ASP A 51 -5.94 -7.72 -1.41
N ARG A 52 -4.81 -7.02 -1.54
CA ARG A 52 -3.66 -7.49 -2.31
C ARG A 52 -3.00 -8.66 -1.60
N LYS A 53 -2.53 -9.64 -2.36
CA LYS A 53 -1.75 -10.75 -1.82
C LYS A 53 -0.29 -10.33 -1.64
N TRP A 54 0.31 -10.76 -0.53
CA TRP A 54 1.74 -10.71 -0.30
C TRP A 54 2.36 -12.04 -0.70
N GLU A 55 3.08 -12.04 -1.81
CA GLU A 55 3.74 -13.24 -2.34
C GLU A 55 5.15 -13.40 -1.75
N CYS A 56 5.51 -14.63 -1.41
CA CYS A 56 6.81 -14.96 -0.83
C CYS A 56 7.25 -16.36 -1.24
N GLN A 57 8.56 -16.57 -1.37
CA GLN A 57 9.14 -17.90 -1.33
C GLN A 57 9.39 -18.31 0.12
N SER A 58 9.20 -19.60 0.40
CA SER A 58 9.47 -20.19 1.71
C SER A 58 10.91 -19.92 2.15
N LYS A 59 11.09 -19.47 3.40
CA LYS A 59 12.38 -19.26 4.08
C LYS A 59 13.29 -18.22 3.46
N ARG A 60 12.78 -17.33 2.59
CA ARG A 60 13.59 -16.28 1.93
C ARG A 60 13.32 -14.86 2.42
N ASN A 61 12.22 -14.63 3.13
CA ASN A 61 11.72 -13.31 3.50
C ASN A 61 11.32 -13.24 4.98
N ILE A 62 11.28 -12.02 5.53
CA ILE A 62 10.70 -11.79 6.86
C ILE A 62 9.22 -11.55 6.70
N LEU A 63 8.43 -12.41 7.32
CA LEU A 63 6.96 -12.35 7.37
C LEU A 63 6.58 -12.39 8.85
N THR A 64 6.21 -11.24 9.41
CA THR A 64 5.93 -11.15 10.84
C THR A 64 4.76 -10.23 11.15
N THR A 65 4.02 -10.53 12.22
CA THR A 65 3.04 -9.62 12.81
C THR A 65 3.37 -9.44 14.28
N ILE A 66 3.48 -8.19 14.70
CA ILE A 66 3.69 -7.81 16.10
C ILE A 66 2.34 -7.36 16.68
N ILE A 67 1.88 -8.09 17.70
CA ILE A 67 0.74 -7.75 18.54
C ILE A 67 1.23 -6.83 19.64
N PHE A 68 0.65 -5.64 19.76
CA PHE A 68 1.00 -4.67 20.80
C PHE A 68 -0.28 -4.17 21.50
N PRO A 69 -0.61 -4.70 22.69
CA PRO A 69 -1.86 -4.40 23.38
C PRO A 69 -1.80 -3.20 24.34
N TYR A 70 -0.68 -2.47 24.36
CA TYR A 70 -0.45 -1.38 25.32
C TYR A 70 -0.47 0.00 24.65
N PHE A 71 -1.07 0.12 23.46
CA PHE A 71 -1.17 1.43 22.81
C PHE A 71 -2.35 2.19 23.41
N THR A 72 -2.16 3.45 23.77
CA THR A 72 -3.19 4.24 24.48
C THR A 72 -3.52 5.54 23.74
N ASN A 73 -2.67 5.98 22.81
CA ASN A 73 -2.79 7.27 22.17
C ASN A 73 -3.44 7.18 20.79
N LEU A 74 -4.78 7.12 20.78
CA LEU A 74 -5.61 6.99 19.55
C LEU A 74 -5.26 8.00 18.45
N GLN A 75 -4.86 9.23 18.81
CA GLN A 75 -4.50 10.26 17.85
C GLN A 75 -3.32 9.89 16.95
N TYR A 76 -2.47 8.95 17.39
CA TYR A 76 -1.27 8.52 16.66
C TYR A 76 -1.46 7.23 15.86
N LEU A 77 -2.67 6.66 15.80
CA LEU A 77 -2.92 5.41 15.08
C LEU A 77 -2.47 5.46 13.61
N LYS A 78 -2.77 6.56 12.91
CA LYS A 78 -2.33 6.74 11.52
C LYS A 78 -0.82 6.91 11.36
N ASN A 79 -0.12 7.26 12.44
CA ASN A 79 1.32 7.49 12.42
C ASN A 79 2.14 6.20 12.61
N ILE A 80 1.53 5.11 13.09
CA ILE A 80 2.24 3.85 13.36
C ILE A 80 2.95 3.38 12.09
N THR A 81 2.23 3.24 10.98
CA THR A 81 2.77 2.72 9.72
C THR A 81 3.99 3.51 9.22
N PRO A 82 3.95 4.86 9.04
CA PRO A 82 5.14 5.60 8.60
C PRO A 82 6.28 5.59 9.63
N VAL A 83 5.98 5.55 10.93
CA VAL A 83 7.00 5.44 11.99
C VAL A 83 7.72 4.09 11.97
N ILE A 84 6.99 2.99 11.72
CA ILE A 84 7.59 1.68 11.50
C ILE A 84 8.40 1.66 10.20
N GLY A 85 7.92 2.32 9.15
CA GLY A 85 8.67 2.46 7.91
C GLY A 85 9.99 3.19 8.09
N TYR A 86 10.00 4.29 8.85
CA TYR A 86 11.22 4.97 9.26
C TYR A 86 12.16 4.08 10.05
N THR A 87 11.61 3.28 10.96
CA THR A 87 12.40 2.31 11.74
C THR A 87 13.11 1.30 10.85
N ILE A 88 12.42 0.74 9.86
CA ILE A 88 12.99 -0.22 8.91
C ILE A 88 14.06 0.44 8.03
N VAL A 89 13.80 1.63 7.49
CA VAL A 89 14.78 2.37 6.68
C VAL A 89 16.05 2.66 7.47
N LYS A 90 15.92 3.08 8.74
CA LYS A 90 17.08 3.28 9.62
C LYS A 90 17.86 2.00 9.87
N LEU A 91 17.18 0.87 10.04
CA LEU A 91 17.84 -0.44 10.17
C LEU A 91 18.58 -0.86 8.90
N TYR A 92 18.00 -0.63 7.72
CA TYR A 92 18.66 -0.92 6.45
C TYR A 92 19.94 -0.08 6.27
N LYS A 93 19.90 1.19 6.66
CA LYS A 93 21.09 2.05 6.66
C LYS A 93 22.15 1.58 7.65
N GLU A 94 21.74 1.20 8.87
CA GLU A 94 22.63 0.76 9.95
C GLU A 94 23.34 -0.55 9.61
N LEU A 95 22.60 -1.56 9.16
CA LEU A 95 23.13 -2.91 8.95
C LEU A 95 23.81 -3.10 7.58
N TYR A 96 23.34 -2.40 6.55
CA TYR A 96 23.71 -2.67 5.17
C TYR A 96 24.20 -1.43 4.40
N ASN A 97 24.21 -0.25 5.04
CA ASN A 97 24.50 1.04 4.39
C ASN A 97 23.62 1.33 3.16
N LEU A 98 22.39 0.81 3.14
CA LEU A 98 21.44 1.03 2.05
C LEU A 98 20.60 2.28 2.30
N ASP A 99 20.48 3.13 1.27
CA ASP A 99 19.64 4.32 1.27
C ASP A 99 18.23 3.97 0.81
N ALA A 100 17.48 3.29 1.69
CA ALA A 100 16.07 3.03 1.48
C ALA A 100 15.21 4.28 1.71
N GLU A 101 14.05 4.31 1.08
CA GLU A 101 13.10 5.42 1.18
C GLU A 101 11.73 4.89 1.65
N LEU A 102 10.98 5.73 2.37
CA LEU A 102 9.61 5.46 2.73
C LEU A 102 8.68 6.02 1.66
N LYS A 103 8.05 5.13 0.90
CA LYS A 103 6.90 5.49 0.06
C LYS A 103 5.64 5.47 0.91
N TRP A 104 5.25 6.66 1.32
CA TRP A 104 4.05 6.89 2.10
C TRP A 104 2.81 6.27 1.41
N VAL A 105 1.95 5.53 2.12
CA VAL A 105 1.95 5.37 3.59
C VAL A 105 2.85 4.25 4.13
N ASN A 106 3.14 3.20 3.35
CA ASN A 106 3.47 1.90 3.93
C ASN A 106 4.52 1.06 3.20
N ASP A 107 5.07 1.54 2.09
CA ASP A 107 6.00 0.77 1.27
C ASP A 107 7.44 1.23 1.54
N ILE A 108 8.37 0.26 1.64
CA ILE A 108 9.82 0.53 1.71
C ILE A 108 10.38 0.35 0.31
N GLU A 109 11.02 1.38 -0.21
CA GLU A 109 11.58 1.40 -1.57
C GLU A 109 13.10 1.36 -1.50
N LEU A 110 13.72 0.54 -2.35
CA LEU A 110 15.14 0.54 -2.63
C LEU A 110 15.30 0.71 -4.14
N ASN A 111 16.06 1.72 -4.57
CA ASN A 111 16.27 1.98 -6.00
C ASN A 111 14.96 2.09 -6.80
N SER A 112 13.94 2.77 -6.24
CA SER A 112 12.58 2.91 -6.81
C SER A 112 11.81 1.59 -7.02
N LYS A 113 12.24 0.50 -6.37
CA LYS A 113 11.55 -0.78 -6.34
C LYS A 113 11.19 -1.17 -4.90
N LYS A 114 10.01 -1.76 -4.75
CA LYS A 114 9.50 -2.17 -3.45
C LYS A 114 10.38 -3.28 -2.85
N SER A 115 10.86 -3.05 -1.64
CA SER A 115 11.65 -3.99 -0.82
C SER A 115 10.93 -4.48 0.41
N GLY A 116 9.84 -3.82 0.80
CA GLY A 116 9.06 -4.20 1.97
C GLY A 116 7.71 -3.49 2.02
N GLY A 117 6.83 -3.98 2.88
CA GLY A 117 5.53 -3.38 3.12
C GLY A 117 5.07 -3.58 4.55
N ILE A 118 4.28 -2.62 5.03
CA ILE A 118 3.73 -2.63 6.38
C ILE A 118 2.20 -2.62 6.27
N LEU A 119 1.56 -3.41 7.13
CA LEU A 119 0.12 -3.47 7.31
C LEU A 119 -0.19 -3.32 8.79
N THR A 120 -0.70 -2.16 9.18
CA THR A 120 -1.16 -1.92 10.54
C THR A 120 -2.67 -2.03 10.59
N GLU A 121 -3.18 -2.92 11.42
CA GLU A 121 -4.59 -2.98 11.82
C GLU A 121 -4.68 -2.73 13.34
N SER A 122 -5.83 -2.26 13.81
CA SER A 122 -6.06 -2.03 15.24
C SER A 122 -7.47 -2.42 15.64
N GLU A 123 -7.64 -2.88 16.87
CA GLU A 123 -8.92 -3.30 17.42
C GLU A 123 -9.08 -2.80 18.85
N GLN A 124 -10.26 -2.29 19.18
CA GLN A 124 -10.63 -1.92 20.56
C GLN A 124 -11.34 -3.10 21.22
N ILE A 125 -10.74 -3.69 22.25
CA ILE A 125 -11.28 -4.84 23.00
C ILE A 125 -11.44 -4.41 24.46
N GLY A 126 -12.67 -4.06 24.85
CA GLY A 126 -12.91 -3.44 26.15
C GLY A 126 -12.12 -2.13 26.25
N ASP A 127 -11.27 -2.02 27.27
CA ASP A 127 -10.40 -0.85 27.49
C ASP A 127 -9.04 -0.97 26.76
N GLU A 128 -8.73 -2.12 26.16
CA GLU A 128 -7.47 -2.35 25.45
C GLU A 128 -7.57 -1.93 23.98
N LEU A 129 -6.65 -1.08 23.52
CA LEU A 129 -6.43 -0.83 22.11
C LEU A 129 -5.24 -1.68 21.63
N VAL A 130 -5.54 -2.67 20.81
CA VAL A 130 -4.58 -3.64 20.32
C VAL A 130 -4.14 -3.28 18.93
N LEU A 131 -2.83 -3.21 18.71
CA LEU A 131 -2.24 -3.04 17.39
C LEU A 131 -1.75 -4.37 16.84
N TYR A 132 -1.98 -4.58 15.55
CA TYR A 132 -1.49 -5.72 14.79
C TYR A 132 -0.62 -5.18 13.65
N VAL A 133 0.69 -5.13 13.87
CA VAL A 133 1.67 -4.55 12.94
C VAL A 133 2.30 -5.67 12.11
N GLY A 134 1.71 -5.94 10.95
CA GLY A 134 2.25 -6.84 9.93
C GLY A 134 3.40 -6.19 9.16
N ILE A 135 4.51 -6.89 9.03
CA ILE A 135 5.71 -6.47 8.31
C ILE A 135 6.15 -7.60 7.38
N GLY A 136 6.18 -7.30 6.09
CA GLY A 136 6.75 -8.15 5.06
C GLY A 136 7.99 -7.49 4.46
N LEU A 137 9.16 -8.11 4.59
CA LEU A 137 10.41 -7.64 3.98
C LEU A 137 10.94 -8.65 2.98
N ASN A 138 11.28 -8.17 1.78
CA ASN A 138 11.98 -8.95 0.77
C ASN A 138 13.47 -9.00 1.15
N VAL A 139 13.93 -10.16 1.64
CA VAL A 139 15.30 -10.30 2.15
C VAL A 139 16.17 -10.96 1.09
N ASN A 140 15.92 -12.24 0.80
CA ASN A 140 16.69 -13.03 -0.18
C ASN A 140 15.81 -13.47 -1.37
N TRP A 141 14.61 -12.89 -1.51
CA TRP A 141 13.76 -13.12 -2.68
C TRP A 141 12.71 -12.02 -2.87
N CYS A 142 12.36 -11.72 -4.11
CA CYS A 142 11.24 -10.85 -4.45
C CYS A 142 10.59 -11.26 -5.78
N ILE A 143 9.32 -10.88 -5.95
CA ILE A 143 8.63 -10.98 -7.25
C ILE A 143 9.21 -10.01 -8.29
N GLN A 144 8.89 -10.25 -9.57
CA GLN A 144 9.25 -9.32 -10.65
C GLN A 144 8.69 -7.91 -10.39
N GLY A 145 9.53 -6.89 -10.56
CA GLY A 145 9.18 -5.49 -10.35
C GLY A 145 9.36 -5.01 -8.91
N ALA A 146 9.65 -5.91 -7.98
CA ALA A 146 10.15 -5.60 -6.64
C ALA A 146 11.69 -5.77 -6.61
N THR A 147 12.29 -5.56 -5.43
CA THR A 147 13.70 -5.87 -5.14
C THR A 147 13.80 -6.47 -3.74
N CYS A 148 14.96 -7.04 -3.39
CA CYS A 148 15.25 -7.59 -2.08
C CYS A 148 16.61 -7.12 -1.56
N LEU A 149 16.90 -7.34 -0.28
CA LEU A 149 18.18 -6.94 0.31
C LEU A 149 19.38 -7.65 -0.33
N GLU A 150 19.25 -8.94 -0.69
CA GLU A 150 20.31 -9.69 -1.37
C GLU A 150 20.77 -9.03 -2.67
N GLU A 151 19.82 -8.60 -3.52
CA GLU A 151 20.13 -7.89 -4.78
C GLU A 151 20.87 -6.56 -4.54
N ASN A 152 20.54 -5.85 -3.46
CA ASN A 152 21.09 -4.52 -3.18
C ASN A 152 22.38 -4.56 -2.35
N THR A 153 22.64 -5.65 -1.64
CA THR A 153 23.89 -5.87 -0.88
C THR A 153 24.90 -6.71 -1.65
N GLY A 154 24.47 -7.43 -2.70
CA GLY A 154 25.30 -8.33 -3.49
C GLY A 154 25.65 -9.65 -2.78
N LYS A 155 25.00 -9.96 -1.66
CA LYS A 155 25.20 -11.19 -0.88
C LYS A 155 23.93 -11.60 -0.15
N GLU A 156 23.82 -12.89 0.16
CA GLU A 156 22.71 -13.38 0.98
C GLU A 156 22.72 -12.71 2.36
N VAL A 157 21.53 -12.31 2.83
CA VAL A 157 21.34 -11.63 4.11
C VAL A 157 20.91 -12.63 5.18
N ASP A 158 21.50 -12.52 6.37
CA ASP A 158 21.11 -13.27 7.55
C ASP A 158 19.73 -12.79 8.04
N GLN A 159 18.71 -13.61 7.78
CA GLN A 159 17.33 -13.33 8.15
C GLN A 159 17.12 -13.33 9.67
N GLU A 160 17.89 -14.11 10.43
CA GLU A 160 17.74 -14.19 11.88
C GLU A 160 18.30 -12.93 12.54
N GLU A 161 19.51 -12.51 12.15
CA GLU A 161 20.09 -11.26 12.62
C GLU A 161 19.17 -10.07 12.33
N LEU A 162 18.70 -9.95 11.09
CA LEU A 162 17.78 -8.89 10.69
C LEU A 162 16.47 -8.93 11.48
N PHE A 163 15.88 -10.12 11.66
CA PHE A 163 14.63 -10.28 12.38
C PHE A 163 14.75 -9.86 13.85
N GLN A 164 15.82 -10.29 14.55
CA GLN A 164 16.03 -9.93 15.95
C GLN A 164 16.16 -8.42 16.13
N LYS A 165 16.94 -7.75 15.26
CA LYS A 165 17.09 -6.28 15.28
C LYS A 165 15.79 -5.57 14.92
N LEU A 166 15.06 -6.07 13.93
CA LEU A 166 13.76 -5.52 13.52
C LEU A 166 12.76 -5.58 14.68
N ARG A 167 12.58 -6.76 15.28
CA ARG A 167 11.68 -7.01 16.41
C ARG A 167 11.96 -6.05 17.56
N GLU A 168 13.21 -6.01 18.02
CA GLU A 168 13.63 -5.15 19.14
C GLU A 168 13.33 -3.68 18.84
N ARG A 169 13.72 -3.21 17.66
CA ARG A 169 13.58 -1.80 17.30
C ARG A 169 12.13 -1.40 17.10
N VAL A 170 11.30 -2.23 16.46
CA VAL A 170 9.88 -1.95 16.24
C VAL A 170 9.13 -1.87 17.57
N ILE A 171 9.33 -2.82 18.48
CA ILE A 171 8.69 -2.79 19.80
C ILE A 171 9.09 -1.53 20.57
N LYS A 172 10.38 -1.19 20.58
CA LYS A 172 10.88 0.05 21.20
C LYS A 172 10.25 1.30 20.56
N THR A 173 10.16 1.34 19.23
CA THR A 173 9.55 2.44 18.50
C THR A 173 8.07 2.60 18.84
N LEU A 174 7.31 1.49 19.00
CA LEU A 174 5.89 1.55 19.39
C LEU A 174 5.72 2.18 20.78
N TYR A 175 6.57 1.82 21.74
CA TYR A 175 6.59 2.49 23.05
C TYR A 175 6.92 3.98 22.93
N GLN A 176 7.95 4.33 22.17
CA GLN A 176 8.35 5.73 21.96
C GLN A 176 7.26 6.56 21.30
N LEU A 177 6.58 6.02 20.27
CA LEU A 177 5.44 6.68 19.64
C LEU A 177 4.30 6.87 20.62
N ASN A 178 4.01 5.86 21.44
CA ASN A 178 2.94 5.96 22.43
C ASN A 178 3.28 6.95 23.56
N GLU A 179 4.55 7.12 23.91
CA GLU A 179 4.95 8.00 25.02
C GLU A 179 5.25 9.44 24.59
N HIS A 180 5.94 9.61 23.47
CA HIS A 180 6.48 10.92 23.03
C HIS A 180 5.73 11.50 21.83
N GLY A 181 4.87 10.70 21.18
CA GLY A 181 4.07 11.11 20.04
C GLY A 181 4.84 11.23 18.72
N PHE A 182 4.10 11.57 17.68
CA PHE A 182 4.60 11.54 16.29
C PHE A 182 5.71 12.56 16.00
N GLU A 183 5.71 13.72 16.64
CA GLU A 183 6.67 14.80 16.32
C GLU A 183 8.12 14.35 16.53
N MET A 184 8.38 13.44 17.47
CA MET A 184 9.68 12.81 17.70
C MET A 184 10.26 12.17 16.43
N PHE A 185 9.42 11.64 15.54
CA PHE A 185 9.82 10.92 14.34
C PHE A 185 9.68 11.75 13.07
N ARG A 186 8.90 12.83 13.09
CA ARG A 186 8.43 13.52 11.89
C ARG A 186 9.57 14.05 11.03
N GLU A 187 10.56 14.72 11.63
CA GLU A 187 11.70 15.26 10.89
C GLU A 187 12.53 14.14 10.24
N GLY A 188 12.78 13.05 10.97
CA GLY A 188 13.49 11.88 10.45
C GLY A 188 12.75 11.22 9.30
N ILE A 189 11.42 11.07 9.40
CA ILE A 189 10.58 10.56 8.30
C ILE A 189 10.68 11.49 7.10
N ASN A 190 10.60 12.80 7.31
CA ASN A 190 10.67 13.79 6.23
C ASN A 190 12.01 13.76 5.49
N GLN A 191 13.09 13.23 6.06
CA GLN A 191 14.38 13.08 5.37
C GLN A 191 14.43 11.88 4.43
N ILE A 192 13.55 10.89 4.61
CA ILE A 192 13.57 9.61 3.88
C ILE A 192 12.35 9.40 2.99
N LEU A 193 11.49 10.42 2.82
CA LEU A 193 10.30 10.30 1.97
C LEU A 193 10.70 10.01 0.52
N TYR A 194 10.15 8.93 -0.02
CA TYR A 194 10.32 8.56 -1.42
C TYR A 194 9.87 9.71 -2.32
N ARG A 195 10.74 10.08 -3.26
CA ARG A 195 10.47 11.14 -4.27
C ARG A 195 10.24 12.54 -3.67
N LYS A 196 10.73 12.81 -2.46
CA LYS A 196 10.71 14.18 -1.91
C LYS A 196 11.34 15.18 -2.88
N GLY A 197 10.65 16.30 -3.08
CA GLY A 197 11.04 17.35 -4.03
C GLY A 197 10.75 17.03 -5.49
N GLN A 198 10.10 15.90 -5.80
CA GLN A 198 9.77 15.51 -7.17
C GLN A 198 8.26 15.56 -7.42
N LEU A 199 7.89 15.86 -8.67
CA LEU A 199 6.51 15.83 -9.14
C LEU A 199 6.01 14.38 -9.23
N CYS A 200 4.91 14.09 -8.56
CA CYS A 200 4.26 12.79 -8.54
C CYS A 200 2.76 12.91 -8.82
N ASP A 201 2.19 11.87 -9.42
CA ASP A 201 0.75 11.71 -9.57
C ASP A 201 0.23 10.74 -8.50
N PHE A 202 -0.97 10.98 -8.02
CA PHE A 202 -1.64 10.13 -7.04
C PHE A 202 -2.97 9.69 -7.61
N VAL A 203 -3.17 8.38 -7.71
CA VAL A 203 -4.30 7.80 -8.44
C VAL A 203 -5.22 7.00 -7.54
N ASP A 204 -6.51 6.97 -7.90
CA ASP A 204 -7.46 6.05 -7.29
C ASP A 204 -7.02 4.59 -7.53
N SER A 205 -7.16 3.76 -6.50
CA SER A 205 -6.70 2.37 -6.56
C SER A 205 -7.52 1.48 -7.51
N LYS A 206 -8.78 1.83 -7.77
CA LYS A 206 -9.72 1.09 -8.60
C LYS A 206 -9.77 1.66 -10.03
N THR A 207 -9.93 2.98 -10.17
CA THR A 207 -10.13 3.62 -11.50
C THR A 207 -8.83 4.01 -12.18
N LEU A 208 -7.72 4.14 -11.43
CA LEU A 208 -6.44 4.68 -11.90
C LEU A 208 -6.49 6.15 -12.35
N GLU A 209 -7.59 6.86 -12.08
CA GLU A 209 -7.70 8.29 -12.36
C GLU A 209 -6.80 9.09 -11.43
N ILE A 210 -6.17 10.13 -11.97
CA ILE A 210 -5.34 11.06 -11.19
C ILE A 210 -6.27 11.87 -10.29
N VAL A 211 -6.11 11.71 -8.98
CA VAL A 211 -6.82 12.46 -7.93
C VAL A 211 -6.00 13.68 -7.53
N TYR A 212 -4.68 13.53 -7.43
CA TYR A 212 -3.77 14.63 -7.11
C TYR A 212 -2.52 14.59 -8.00
N SER A 213 -1.94 15.75 -8.29
CA SER A 213 -0.63 15.88 -8.90
C SER A 213 0.12 17.03 -8.25
N GLY A 214 1.37 16.80 -7.84
CA GLY A 214 2.16 17.81 -7.13
C GLY A 214 3.53 17.32 -6.69
N ILE A 215 4.35 18.28 -6.24
CA ILE A 215 5.68 18.02 -5.69
C ILE A 215 5.52 17.48 -4.27
N VAL A 216 6.13 16.34 -3.96
CA VAL A 216 6.15 15.78 -2.60
C VAL A 216 6.98 16.68 -1.67
N GLU A 217 6.38 17.22 -0.60
CA GLU A 217 7.07 18.15 0.31
C GLU A 217 7.44 17.45 1.63
N GLU A 218 6.44 17.06 2.42
CA GLU A 218 6.65 16.55 3.78
C GLU A 218 5.42 15.82 4.32
N LEU A 219 5.55 15.21 5.50
CA LEU A 219 4.44 14.91 6.39
C LEU A 219 4.21 16.10 7.34
N ASN A 220 2.95 16.52 7.45
CA ASN A 220 2.53 17.53 8.43
C ASN A 220 2.58 16.97 9.87
N LYS A 221 2.27 17.80 10.88
CA LYS A 221 2.24 17.40 12.30
C LYS A 221 1.28 16.25 12.65
N ASN A 222 0.32 15.97 11.78
CA ASN A 222 -0.62 14.85 11.94
C ASN A 222 -0.16 13.60 11.18
N GLY A 223 0.92 13.66 10.39
CA GLY A 223 1.42 12.56 9.56
C GLY A 223 0.77 12.42 8.19
N ASP A 224 0.01 13.42 7.75
CA ASP A 224 -0.58 13.42 6.42
C ASP A 224 0.45 13.95 5.41
N LEU A 225 0.53 13.32 4.24
CA LEU A 225 1.43 13.72 3.17
C LEU A 225 0.96 15.04 2.53
N ILE A 226 1.85 16.01 2.50
CA ILE A 226 1.68 17.31 1.86
C ILE A 226 2.38 17.30 0.51
N ILE A 227 1.63 17.71 -0.51
CA ILE A 227 2.16 17.99 -1.84
C ILE A 227 1.90 19.45 -2.21
N ARG A 228 2.77 20.03 -3.03
CA ARG A 228 2.54 21.33 -3.65
C ARG A 228 2.10 21.16 -5.10
N GLY A 229 0.88 21.61 -5.40
CA GLY A 229 0.37 21.58 -6.77
C GLY A 229 1.07 22.57 -7.68
N GLN A 230 0.76 22.49 -8.98
CA GLN A 230 1.33 23.40 -9.99
C GLN A 230 0.88 24.86 -9.80
N ASP A 231 -0.26 25.07 -9.14
CA ASP A 231 -0.78 26.39 -8.74
C ASP A 231 -0.07 26.96 -7.49
N GLY A 232 0.92 26.24 -6.95
CA GLY A 232 1.65 26.61 -5.75
C GLY A 232 0.93 26.31 -4.44
N LEU A 233 -0.30 25.79 -4.48
CA LEU A 233 -1.08 25.49 -3.28
C LEU A 233 -0.71 24.11 -2.69
N SER A 234 -0.50 24.08 -1.38
CA SER A 234 -0.29 22.83 -0.64
C SER A 234 -1.60 22.07 -0.46
N ARG A 235 -1.55 20.75 -0.62
CA ARG A 235 -2.69 19.83 -0.50
C ARG A 235 -2.32 18.64 0.35
N VAL A 236 -3.27 18.18 1.16
CA VAL A 236 -3.18 16.91 1.89
C VAL A 236 -3.62 15.78 0.96
N VAL A 237 -2.79 14.74 0.84
CA VAL A 237 -3.07 13.56 0.02
C VAL A 237 -3.89 12.55 0.84
N ASP A 238 -4.96 12.02 0.24
CA ASP A 238 -5.73 10.91 0.82
C ASP A 238 -4.85 9.65 0.99
N PRO A 239 -4.81 8.99 2.16
CA PRO A 239 -4.03 7.76 2.34
C PRO A 239 -4.49 6.57 1.48
N ASN A 240 -5.67 6.63 0.86
CA ASN A 240 -6.23 5.56 0.03
C ASN A 240 -5.84 5.65 -1.45
N VAL A 241 -5.21 6.75 -1.88
CA VAL A 241 -4.69 6.88 -3.25
C VAL A 241 -3.27 6.32 -3.34
N ARG A 242 -2.88 5.91 -4.55
CA ARG A 242 -1.55 5.36 -4.82
C ARG A 242 -0.68 6.39 -5.50
N MET A 243 0.49 6.62 -4.93
CA MET A 243 1.54 7.35 -5.63
C MET A 243 2.00 6.55 -6.86
N LYS A 244 1.88 7.19 -8.02
CA LYS A 244 2.38 6.73 -9.31
C LYS A 244 3.26 7.82 -9.88
N TYR A 245 4.45 7.41 -10.30
CA TYR A 245 5.36 8.26 -11.03
C TYR A 245 5.22 7.97 -12.54
N ASP A 246 5.56 8.94 -13.36
CA ASP A 246 5.56 8.89 -14.83
C ASP A 246 4.18 8.74 -15.52
N ILE A 247 3.05 8.95 -14.84
CA ILE A 247 1.75 8.95 -15.53
C ILE A 247 1.66 10.18 -16.42
N HIS A 248 1.85 11.39 -15.89
CA HIS A 248 1.90 12.59 -16.72
C HIS A 248 3.01 12.55 -17.77
N ILE A 249 4.18 11.98 -17.47
CA ILE A 249 5.25 11.80 -18.47
C ILE A 249 4.82 10.81 -19.56
N SER A 250 4.13 9.73 -19.20
CA SER A 250 3.60 8.74 -20.15
C SER A 250 2.48 9.34 -21.02
N TYR A 251 1.54 10.10 -20.43
CA TYR A 251 0.50 10.78 -21.19
C TYR A 251 1.07 11.90 -22.06
N GLN A 252 2.01 12.72 -21.57
CA GLN A 252 2.67 13.73 -22.39
C GLN A 252 3.48 13.08 -23.52
N ARG A 253 4.22 11.99 -23.26
CA ARG A 253 4.89 11.21 -24.30
C ARG A 253 3.87 10.66 -25.31
N LYS A 254 2.75 10.10 -24.85
CA LYS A 254 1.67 9.61 -25.73
C LYS A 254 1.02 10.73 -26.54
N ILE A 255 0.82 11.91 -25.96
CA ILE A 255 0.29 13.10 -26.64
C ILE A 255 1.29 13.60 -27.68
N ILE A 256 2.58 13.68 -27.35
CA ILE A 256 3.63 14.07 -28.30
C ILE A 256 3.74 13.05 -29.43
N ILE A 257 3.75 11.74 -29.12
CA ILE A 257 3.72 10.67 -30.12
C ILE A 257 2.46 10.79 -30.99
N PHE A 258 1.29 11.02 -30.39
CA PHE A 258 0.04 11.21 -31.11
C PHE A 258 0.08 12.45 -31.99
N GLN A 259 0.56 13.60 -31.49
CA GLN A 259 0.71 14.84 -32.25
C GLN A 259 1.65 14.64 -33.45
N ASN A 260 2.78 13.94 -33.26
CA ASN A 260 3.70 13.59 -34.33
C ASN A 260 3.05 12.65 -35.36
N LEU A 261 2.34 11.61 -34.92
CA LEU A 261 1.61 10.70 -35.81
C LEU A 261 0.47 11.42 -36.55
N TYR A 262 -0.20 12.38 -35.90
CA TYR A 262 -1.29 13.16 -36.49
C TYR A 262 -0.81 14.12 -37.59
N GLN A 263 0.49 14.38 -37.71
CA GLN A 263 1.03 15.09 -38.89
C GLN A 263 0.98 14.23 -40.16
N ASN A 264 0.87 12.90 -40.05
CA ASN A 264 0.78 11.98 -41.18
C ASN A 264 -0.68 11.86 -41.70
N GLU A 265 -0.92 12.23 -42.95
CA GLU A 265 -2.25 12.21 -43.58
C GLU A 265 -2.89 10.81 -43.65
N ASN A 266 -2.09 9.75 -43.83
CA ASN A 266 -2.62 8.39 -43.82
C ASN A 266 -3.09 7.98 -42.41
N PHE A 267 -2.33 8.37 -41.38
CA PHE A 267 -2.73 8.12 -39.98
C PHE A 267 -4.00 8.89 -39.62
N LYS A 268 -4.11 10.18 -39.99
CA LYS A 268 -5.34 10.98 -39.83
C LYS A 268 -6.56 10.31 -40.46
N LYS A 269 -6.42 9.81 -41.69
CA LYS A 269 -7.50 9.15 -42.42
C LYS A 269 -7.93 7.85 -41.74
N LEU A 270 -6.96 7.02 -41.32
CA LEU A 270 -7.24 5.80 -40.56
C LEU A 270 -7.90 6.10 -39.21
N PHE A 271 -7.41 7.10 -38.49
CA PHE A 271 -7.93 7.48 -37.17
C PHE A 271 -9.38 7.99 -37.26
N LYS A 272 -9.73 8.77 -38.29
CA LYS A 272 -11.12 9.18 -38.55
C LYS A 272 -12.03 7.97 -38.83
N LEU A 273 -11.58 7.01 -39.63
CA LEU A 273 -12.33 5.78 -39.89
C LEU A 273 -12.54 4.95 -38.62
N LEU A 274 -11.53 4.91 -37.74
CA LEU A 274 -11.62 4.23 -36.44
C LEU A 274 -12.67 4.89 -35.53
N LEU A 275 -12.67 6.22 -35.43
CA LEU A 275 -13.66 6.97 -34.66
C LEU A 275 -15.08 6.77 -35.19
N ILE A 276 -15.26 6.79 -36.51
CA ILE A 276 -16.55 6.50 -37.15
C ILE A 276 -17.00 5.06 -36.82
N SER A 277 -16.09 4.09 -36.88
CA SER A 277 -16.39 2.69 -36.53
C SER A 277 -16.84 2.54 -35.07
N GLN A 278 -16.14 3.17 -34.13
CA GLN A 278 -16.51 3.17 -32.71
C GLN A 278 -17.87 3.84 -32.47
N TYR A 279 -18.12 4.97 -33.15
CA TYR A 279 -19.41 5.65 -33.08
C TYR A 279 -20.55 4.78 -33.61
N ILE A 280 -20.36 4.09 -34.74
CA ILE A 280 -21.32 3.12 -35.29
C ILE A 280 -21.57 1.98 -34.30
N GLN A 281 -20.53 1.42 -33.68
CA GLN A 281 -20.68 0.37 -32.66
C GLN A 281 -21.46 0.85 -31.44
N MET A 282 -21.24 2.09 -31.01
CA MET A 282 -21.97 2.70 -29.90
C MET A 282 -23.46 2.88 -30.25
N VAL A 283 -23.76 3.44 -31.42
CA VAL A 283 -25.14 3.61 -31.92
C VAL A 283 -25.84 2.25 -32.06
N TYR A 284 -25.14 1.24 -32.59
CA TYR A 284 -25.68 -0.12 -32.69
C TYR A 284 -26.01 -0.72 -31.32
N LYS A 285 -25.14 -0.55 -30.31
CA LYS A 285 -25.44 -0.99 -28.93
C LYS A 285 -26.68 -0.29 -28.37
N LEU A 286 -26.81 1.03 -28.57
CA LEU A 286 -27.97 1.79 -28.11
C LEU A 286 -29.25 1.36 -28.82
N LEU A 287 -29.22 1.17 -30.14
CA LEU A 287 -30.35 0.65 -30.91
C LEU A 287 -30.77 -0.74 -30.44
N LYS A 288 -29.81 -1.64 -30.17
CA LYS A 288 -30.09 -2.98 -29.67
C LYS A 288 -30.76 -2.96 -28.29
N ILE A 289 -30.32 -2.07 -27.40
CA ILE A 289 -30.98 -1.86 -26.09
C ILE A 289 -32.40 -1.34 -26.28
N SER A 290 -32.62 -0.37 -27.16
CA SER A 290 -33.94 0.20 -27.44
C SER A 290 -34.90 -0.81 -28.07
N ILE A 291 -34.40 -1.63 -29.02
CA ILE A 291 -35.18 -2.70 -29.66
C ILE A 291 -35.56 -3.77 -28.64
N ASN A 292 -34.62 -4.17 -27.77
CA ASN A 292 -34.91 -5.15 -26.71
C ASN A 292 -35.97 -4.60 -25.73
N LYS A 293 -35.89 -3.33 -25.33
CA LYS A 293 -36.92 -2.68 -24.50
C LYS A 293 -38.29 -2.65 -25.20
N LEU A 294 -38.35 -2.33 -26.49
CA LEU A 294 -39.60 -2.34 -27.25
C LEU A 294 -40.18 -3.76 -27.36
N TRP A 295 -39.32 -4.77 -27.52
CA TRP A 295 -39.71 -6.18 -27.50
C TRP A 295 -40.28 -6.61 -26.14
N GLU A 296 -39.60 -6.26 -25.04
CA GLU A 296 -40.07 -6.53 -23.66
C GLU A 296 -41.41 -5.84 -23.37
N MET A 297 -41.59 -4.57 -23.77
CA MET A 297 -42.86 -3.86 -23.63
C MET A 297 -44.00 -4.46 -24.48
N SER A 298 -43.67 -4.99 -25.66
CA SER A 298 -44.66 -5.66 -26.52
C SER A 298 -45.07 -7.04 -25.98
N PHE A 299 -44.19 -7.70 -25.22
CA PHE A 299 -44.48 -8.93 -24.50
C PHE A 299 -45.30 -8.66 -23.25
N SER A 300 -44.94 -7.65 -22.44
CA SER A 300 -45.70 -7.31 -21.21
C SER A 300 -47.14 -6.91 -21.51
N ASN A 301 -47.38 -6.18 -22.61
CA ASN A 301 -48.74 -5.77 -23.03
C ASN A 301 -49.59 -6.92 -23.60
N ARG A 302 -48.99 -8.06 -24.01
CA ARG A 302 -49.75 -9.26 -24.45
C ARG A 302 -50.16 -10.16 -23.29
N PHE A 303 -49.48 -10.09 -22.14
CA PHE A 303 -49.82 -10.88 -20.96
C PHE A 303 -50.72 -10.12 -19.97
N SER A 304 -50.74 -8.79 -19.98
CA SER A 304 -51.69 -8.00 -19.17
C SER A 304 -53.14 -8.04 -19.66
N SER A 305 -53.41 -8.59 -20.85
CA SER A 305 -54.76 -8.77 -21.39
C SER A 305 -55.34 -10.18 -21.22
N ILE A 306 -54.64 -11.07 -20.50
CA ILE A 306 -55.06 -12.47 -20.30
C ILE A 306 -55.58 -12.73 -18.86
N ASP A 307 -55.34 -11.83 -17.90
CA ASP A 307 -55.75 -11.99 -16.49
C ASP A 307 -57.00 -11.17 -16.08
N THR A 308 -57.88 -10.85 -17.01
CA THR A 308 -59.24 -10.35 -16.68
C THR A 308 -60.30 -11.15 -17.44
N SER A 309 -60.55 -12.37 -16.98
CA SER A 309 -61.78 -13.13 -17.23
C SER A 309 -61.98 -14.16 -16.13
#